data_AF-B7BH99-F1
#
_entry.id   AF-B7BH99-F1
#
_cell.length_a   1.000
_cell.length_b   1.000
_cell.length_c   1.000
_cell.angle_alpha   90.00
_cell.angle_beta   90.00
_cell.angle_gamma   90.00
#
_symmetry.space_group_name_H-M   'P 1'
#
loop_
_entity.id
_entity.type
_entity.pdbx_description
1 polymer ?
#
loop_
_entity_poly.entity_id
_entity_poly.type
_entity_poly.pdbx_seq_one_letter_code
_entity_poly.pdbx_strand_id
1 'polypeptide(L)'
;MTASMNTQSEKASILLIYTGGTIGMIENPETGVLESFNFQHLKDNMPELKKLGYAVSTIQFDPAMDSSEMGPESWMKIVKIIADN
;
A
#
# COMPACT_ATOMS: atom_id res chain seq x y z
N MET A 1 -26.77 -15.03 34.66
CA MET A 1 -25.33 -14.81 34.42
C MET A 1 -24.98 -15.48 33.09
N THR A 2 -25.10 -14.76 31.99
CA THR A 2 -24.69 -15.24 30.65
C THR A 2 -23.35 -14.62 30.34
N ALA A 3 -22.31 -15.44 30.29
CA ALA A 3 -20.97 -15.02 29.92
C ALA A 3 -20.99 -14.43 28.51
N SER A 4 -20.69 -13.14 28.39
CA SER A 4 -20.35 -12.52 27.12
C SER A 4 -19.03 -13.13 26.67
N MET A 5 -19.10 -14.10 25.76
CA MET A 5 -17.94 -14.57 25.01
C MET A 5 -17.48 -13.41 24.14
N ASN A 6 -16.45 -12.71 24.60
CA ASN A 6 -15.79 -11.66 23.85
C ASN A 6 -14.87 -12.35 22.83
N THR A 7 -15.43 -12.76 21.69
CA THR A 7 -14.65 -13.26 20.56
C THR A 7 -13.97 -12.05 19.92
N GLN A 8 -12.86 -11.60 20.50
CA GLN A 8 -11.94 -10.70 19.84
C GLN A 8 -11.28 -11.52 18.73
N SER A 9 -11.96 -11.57 17.58
CA SER A 9 -11.36 -12.02 16.33
C SER A 9 -10.15 -11.11 16.09
N GLU A 10 -8.94 -11.67 16.16
CA GLU A 10 -7.70 -11.02 15.72
C GLU A 10 -7.96 -10.48 14.31
N LYS A 11 -8.22 -9.18 14.20
CA LYS A 11 -8.52 -8.54 12.92
C LYS A 11 -7.28 -8.68 12.05
N ALA A 12 -7.44 -9.24 10.86
CA ALA A 12 -6.33 -9.37 9.93
C ALA A 12 -5.64 -8.01 9.71
N SER A 13 -4.32 -8.05 9.54
CA SER A 13 -3.50 -6.88 9.20
C SER A 13 -3.02 -7.03 7.77
N ILE A 14 -3.01 -5.91 7.03
CA ILE A 14 -2.60 -5.85 5.63
C ILE A 14 -1.36 -4.96 5.55
N LEU A 15 -0.29 -5.48 4.94
CA LEU A 15 0.84 -4.67 4.51
C LEU A 15 0.69 -4.39 3.02
N LEU A 16 0.63 -3.12 2.64
CA LEU A 16 0.63 -2.68 1.25
C LEU A 16 2.02 -2.16 0.88
N ILE A 17 2.72 -2.92 0.02
CA ILE A 17 4.03 -2.56 -0.51
C ILE A 17 3.83 -1.90 -1.87
N TYR A 18 4.06 -0.58 -1.95
CA TYR A 18 3.96 0.18 -3.19
C TYR A 18 5.34 0.39 -3.80
N THR A 19 5.55 -0.25 -4.95
CA THR A 19 6.83 -0.21 -5.65
C THR A 19 6.89 0.84 -6.75
N GLY A 20 5.75 1.35 -7.20
CA GLY A 20 5.62 2.30 -8.30
C GLY A 20 4.62 1.85 -9.38
N GLY A 21 4.88 2.21 -10.64
CA GLY A 21 4.01 1.96 -11.78
C GLY A 21 2.87 2.98 -11.95
N THR A 22 1.96 2.72 -12.88
CA THR A 22 0.91 3.67 -13.30
C THR A 22 -0.24 3.83 -12.30
N ILE A 23 -0.39 2.93 -11.33
CA ILE A 23 -1.45 3.00 -10.30
C ILE A 23 -1.29 4.23 -9.41
N GLY A 24 -0.05 4.66 -9.17
CA GLY A 24 0.21 5.96 -8.55
C GLY A 24 0.68 6.98 -9.57
N MET A 25 0.22 6.93 -10.82
CA MET A 25 0.32 8.06 -11.74
C MET A 25 -1.05 8.69 -11.88
N ILE A 26 -1.19 9.93 -11.40
CA ILE A 26 -2.41 10.70 -11.61
C ILE A 26 -2.10 11.76 -12.65
N GLU A 27 -3.03 11.97 -13.57
CA GLU A 27 -2.96 13.09 -14.50
C GLU A 27 -3.10 14.38 -13.70
N ASN A 28 -2.04 15.19 -13.72
CA ASN A 28 -2.11 16.51 -13.13
C ASN A 28 -3.11 17.35 -13.97
N PRO A 29 -4.24 17.80 -13.39
CA PRO A 29 -5.29 18.48 -14.14
C PRO A 29 -4.85 19.84 -14.71
N GLU A 30 -3.75 20.40 -14.21
CA GLU A 30 -3.17 21.66 -14.71
C GLU A 30 -2.20 21.44 -15.88
N THR A 31 -1.46 20.32 -15.89
CA THR A 31 -0.39 20.07 -16.90
C THR A 31 -0.75 18.98 -17.90
N GLY A 32 -1.74 18.12 -17.61
CA GLY A 32 -2.09 16.94 -18.40
C GLY A 32 -1.04 15.84 -18.37
N VAL A 33 0.01 15.99 -17.56
CA VAL A 33 1.11 15.03 -17.44
C VAL A 33 0.80 14.03 -16.33
N LEU A 34 1.16 12.77 -16.55
CA LEU A 34 1.12 11.73 -15.53
C LEU A 34 2.24 11.98 -14.51
N GLU A 35 1.87 12.33 -13.29
CA GLU A 35 2.80 12.58 -12.19
C GLU A 35 2.72 11.48 -11.13
N SER A 36 3.87 11.16 -10.53
CA SER A 36 3.95 10.20 -9.43
C SER A 36 3.18 10.72 -8.21
N PHE A 37 2.04 10.11 -7.95
CA PHE A 37 1.18 10.35 -6.83
C PHE A 37 1.86 9.97 -5.51
N ASN A 38 1.97 10.92 -4.60
CA ASN A 38 2.49 10.67 -3.25
C ASN A 38 1.46 9.84 -2.46
N PHE A 39 1.90 8.69 -1.96
CA PHE A 39 1.05 7.66 -1.34
C PHE A 39 0.35 8.10 -0.05
N GLN A 40 0.78 9.23 0.53
CA GLN A 40 0.04 9.90 1.59
C GLN A 40 -1.40 10.19 1.16
N HIS A 41 -1.60 10.55 -0.11
CA HIS A 41 -2.91 10.75 -0.69
C HIS A 41 -3.64 9.43 -1.00
N LEU A 42 -2.95 8.29 -1.18
CA LEU A 42 -3.61 7.01 -1.49
C LEU A 42 -4.41 6.46 -0.30
N LYS A 43 -3.94 6.67 0.93
CA LYS A 43 -4.72 6.40 2.15
C LYS A 43 -5.99 7.26 2.25
N ASP A 44 -5.96 8.46 1.71
CA ASP A 44 -7.11 9.36 1.68
C ASP A 44 -8.06 9.05 0.51
N ASN A 45 -7.52 8.53 -0.59
CA ASN A 45 -8.25 8.21 -1.82
C ASN A 45 -8.72 6.76 -1.94
N MET A 46 -8.32 5.84 -1.06
CA MET A 46 -8.87 4.48 -0.96
C MET A 46 -9.70 4.28 0.32
N PRO A 47 -10.82 5.00 0.49
CA PRO A 47 -11.72 4.80 1.62
C PRO A 47 -12.27 3.37 1.70
N GLU A 48 -12.27 2.62 0.60
CA GLU A 48 -12.64 1.21 0.54
C GLU A 48 -11.75 0.35 1.44
N LEU A 49 -10.43 0.60 1.49
CA LEU A 49 -9.52 -0.14 2.36
C LEU A 49 -9.82 0.10 3.84
N LYS A 50 -10.21 1.33 4.21
CA LYS A 50 -10.64 1.66 5.58
C LYS A 50 -11.95 0.94 5.95
N LYS A 51 -12.87 0.76 4.99
CA LYS A 51 -14.17 0.08 5.19
C LYS A 51 -14.03 -1.42 5.47
N LEU A 52 -12.94 -2.05 5.04
CA LEU A 52 -12.69 -3.47 5.32
C LEU A 52 -12.43 -3.77 6.81
N GLY A 53 -12.19 -2.73 7.63
CA GLY A 53 -12.06 -2.86 9.08
C GLY A 53 -10.76 -3.52 9.55
N TYR A 54 -9.79 -3.69 8.64
CA TYR A 54 -8.46 -4.24 8.89
C TYR A 54 -7.44 -3.14 9.20
N ALA A 55 -6.39 -3.49 9.94
CA ALA A 55 -5.25 -2.60 10.12
C ALA A 55 -4.39 -2.61 8.84
N VAL A 56 -4.15 -1.45 8.24
CA VAL A 56 -3.37 -1.33 7.00
C VAL A 56 -2.08 -0.55 7.26
N SER A 57 -0.95 -1.25 7.12
CA SER A 57 0.40 -0.69 7.10
C SER A 57 0.86 -0.50 5.66
N THR A 58 1.75 0.46 5.42
CA THR A 58 2.18 0.83 4.06
C THR A 58 3.68 1.06 4.01
N ILE A 59 4.34 0.50 3.01
CA ILE A 59 5.74 0.76 2.67
C ILE A 59 5.78 1.21 1.21
N GLN A 60 6.49 2.31 0.94
CA GLN A 60 6.65 2.86 -0.40
C GLN A 60 8.13 2.83 -0.81
N PHE A 61 8.37 2.56 -2.09
CA PHE A 61 9.67 2.79 -2.71
C PHE A 61 9.82 4.26 -3.06
N ASP A 62 10.95 4.84 -2.67
CA ASP A 62 11.33 6.21 -2.97
C ASP A 62 12.75 6.23 -3.55
N PRO A 63 12.93 6.59 -4.84
CA PRO A 63 11.88 6.94 -5.80
C PRO A 63 10.99 5.74 -6.15
N ALA A 64 9.75 6.01 -6.56
CA ALA A 64 8.87 5.00 -7.15
C ALA A 64 9.50 4.48 -8.46
N MET A 65 9.39 3.18 -8.70
CA MET A 65 10.08 2.50 -9.80
C MET A 65 9.08 2.03 -10.87
N ASP A 66 9.44 2.21 -12.13
CA ASP A 66 8.66 1.65 -13.24
C ASP A 66 8.85 0.13 -13.32
N SER A 67 7.81 -0.60 -13.75
CA SER A 67 7.90 -2.06 -13.82
C SER A 67 8.94 -2.53 -14.85
N SER A 68 9.22 -1.73 -15.88
CA SER A 68 10.28 -2.00 -16.86
C SER A 68 11.70 -1.86 -16.30
N GLU A 69 11.86 -1.15 -15.18
CA GLU A 69 13.14 -0.95 -14.49
C GLU A 69 13.37 -1.96 -13.35
N MET A 70 12.37 -2.78 -13.03
CA MET A 70 12.47 -3.79 -11.98
C MET A 70 13.47 -4.90 -12.34
N GLY A 71 14.23 -5.37 -11.35
CA GLY A 71 15.20 -6.44 -11.53
C GLY A 71 15.52 -7.17 -10.23
N PRO A 72 16.55 -8.03 -10.23
CA PRO A 72 16.87 -8.88 -9.08
C PRO A 72 17.05 -8.12 -7.76
N GLU A 73 17.68 -6.93 -7.79
CA GLU A 73 17.88 -6.12 -6.58
C GLU A 73 16.57 -5.59 -5.99
N SER A 74 15.65 -5.10 -6.83
CA SER A 74 14.36 -4.61 -6.36
C SER A 74 13.48 -5.76 -5.85
N TRP A 75 13.53 -6.94 -6.47
CA TRP A 75 12.84 -8.13 -5.97
C TRP A 75 13.40 -8.60 -4.63
N MET A 76 14.72 -8.62 -4.45
CA MET A 76 15.33 -8.94 -3.15
C MET A 76 14.86 -7.99 -2.05
N LYS A 77 14.74 -6.69 -2.36
CA LYS A 77 14.18 -5.70 -1.43
C LYS A 77 12.72 -6.02 -1.07
N ILE A 78 11.89 -6.39 -2.04
CA ILE A 78 10.49 -6.80 -1.78
C ILE A 78 10.44 -8.03 -0.86
N VAL A 79 11.23 -9.07 -1.17
CA VAL A 79 11.28 -10.30 -0.35
C VAL A 79 11.73 -9.99 1.07
N LYS A 80 12.73 -9.12 1.24
CA LYS A 80 13.18 -8.69 2.57
C LYS A 80 12.07 -7.99 3.34
N ILE A 81 11.34 -7.06 2.71
CA ILE A 81 10.21 -6.37 3.34
C ILE A 81 9.14 -7.39 3.78
N ILE A 82 8.82 -8.37 2.93
CA ILE A 82 7.86 -9.43 3.27
C ILE A 82 8.35 -10.30 4.43
N ALA A 83 9.64 -10.62 4.48
CA ALA A 83 10.20 -11.44 5.54
C ALA A 83 10.27 -10.73 6.90
N ASP A 84 10.44 -9.40 6.88
CA ASP A 84 10.59 -8.57 8.09
C ASP A 84 9.23 -8.16 8.71
N ASN A 85 8.08 -8.46 8.09
CA ASN A 85 6.74 -8.07 8.53
C ASN A 85 5.76 -9.25 8.63
#